data_AF-A0A3C0DXN0-F1
#
_entry.id   AF-A0A3C0DXN0-F1
#
_cell.length_a   1.000
_cell.length_b   1.000
_cell.length_c   1.000
_cell.angle_alpha   90.00
_cell.angle_beta   90.00
_cell.angle_gamma   90.00
#
_symmetry.space_group_name_H-M   'P 1'
#
loop_
_entity.id
_entity.type
_entity.pdbx_description
1 polymer ?
#
loop_
_entity_poly.entity_id
_entity_poly.type
_entity_poly.pdbx_seq_one_letter_code
_entity_poly.pdbx_strand_id
1 'polypeptide(L)'
;MTQKKQLLKLLGLLKKLSEDEHQAIAVADFVRLEGVQDEKNRVHKQIKQIEPIPLDQMSCHADDPAVRQVVAEILSINRESSHNLSQRMNEMKEEAENQVQTGVTLRRVQGAYGRQSEPARWIAYT
;
A
#
# COMPACT_ATOMS: atom_id res chain seq x y z
N MET A 1 30.58 -19.39 1.93
CA MET A 1 30.14 -18.35 2.90
C MET A 1 29.40 -19.05 4.03
N THR A 2 29.46 -18.56 5.27
CA THR A 2 28.65 -19.11 6.37
C THR A 2 27.19 -18.71 6.22
N GLN A 3 26.26 -19.61 6.54
CA GLN A 3 24.80 -19.42 6.45
C GLN A 3 24.34 -18.10 7.08
N LYS A 4 24.87 -17.78 8.27
CA LYS A 4 24.68 -16.49 8.97
C LYS A 4 25.06 -15.26 8.13
N LYS A 5 26.20 -15.28 7.42
CA LYS A 5 26.63 -14.14 6.58
C LYS A 5 25.66 -13.93 5.41
N GLN A 6 25.14 -15.02 4.85
CA GLN A 6 24.15 -14.96 3.78
C GLN A 6 22.81 -14.45 4.29
N LEU A 7 22.36 -14.89 5.47
CA LEU A 7 21.16 -14.40 6.13
C LEU A 7 21.25 -12.89 6.39
N LEU A 8 22.33 -12.40 7.00
CA LEU A 8 22.53 -10.98 7.28
C LEU A 8 22.54 -10.13 6.00
N LYS A 9 23.09 -10.65 4.90
CA LYS A 9 23.05 -9.96 3.61
C LYS A 9 21.62 -9.82 3.08
N LEU A 10 20.81 -10.88 3.18
CA LEU A 10 19.41 -10.84 2.75
C LEU A 10 18.55 -9.96 3.66
N LEU A 11 18.78 -9.99 4.97
CA LEU A 11 18.12 -9.09 5.92
C LEU A 11 18.49 -7.63 5.65
N GLY A 12 19.76 -7.34 5.36
CA GLY A 12 20.17 -5.99 4.95
C GLY A 12 19.49 -5.53 3.66
N LEU A 13 19.34 -6.43 2.68
CA LEU A 13 18.60 -6.12 1.46
C LEU A 13 17.10 -5.93 1.73
N LEU A 14 16.50 -6.74 2.61
CA LEU A 14 15.10 -6.60 3.02
C LEU A 14 14.86 -5.26 3.73
N LYS A 15 15.80 -4.82 4.57
CA LYS A 15 15.76 -3.48 5.19
C LYS A 15 15.74 -2.38 4.14
N LYS A 16 16.65 -2.42 3.17
CA LYS A 16 16.67 -1.44 2.08
C LYS A 16 15.35 -1.43 1.30
N LEU A 17 14.79 -2.60 1.00
CA LEU A 17 13.49 -2.70 0.33
C LEU A 17 12.35 -2.16 1.19
N SER A 18 12.40 -2.32 2.51
CA SER A 18 11.44 -1.68 3.43
C SER A 18 11.55 -0.15 3.44
N GLU A 19 12.77 0.40 3.36
CA GLU A 19 12.99 1.84 3.22
C GLU A 19 12.48 2.36 1.86
N ASP A 20 12.74 1.62 0.77
CA ASP A 20 12.24 1.93 -0.57
C ASP A 20 10.69 1.89 -0.64
N GLU A 21 10.08 0.90 0.03
CA GLU A 21 8.62 0.79 0.19
C GLU A 21 8.05 2.00 0.94
N HIS A 22 8.66 2.35 2.08
CA HIS A 22 8.26 3.51 2.87
C HIS A 22 8.31 4.80 2.03
N GLN A 23 9.39 4.99 1.27
CA GLN A 23 9.54 6.15 0.40
C GLN A 23 8.52 6.16 -0.74
N ALA A 24 8.25 5.01 -1.38
CA ALA A 24 7.27 4.90 -2.44
C ALA A 24 5.85 5.26 -1.96
N ILE A 25 5.49 4.83 -0.75
CA ILE A 25 4.23 5.20 -0.10
C ILE A 25 4.16 6.71 0.15
N ALA A 26 5.24 7.31 0.66
CA ALA A 26 5.30 8.74 0.96
C ALA A 26 5.08 9.62 -0.29
N VAL A 27 5.55 9.20 -1.46
CA VAL A 27 5.34 9.92 -2.74
C VAL A 27 4.14 9.42 -3.55
N ALA A 28 3.36 8.48 -3.00
CA ALA A 28 2.24 7.82 -3.68
C ALA A 28 2.60 7.16 -5.03
N ASP A 29 3.82 6.65 -5.16
CA ASP A 29 4.27 5.90 -6.35
C ASP A 29 3.91 4.42 -6.18
N PHE A 30 2.65 4.10 -6.47
CA PHE A 30 2.11 2.75 -6.30
C PHE A 30 2.64 1.74 -7.31
N VAL A 31 3.12 2.19 -8.48
CA VAL A 31 3.76 1.31 -9.48
C VAL A 31 5.10 0.83 -8.95
N ARG A 32 5.91 1.73 -8.39
CA ARG A 32 7.16 1.35 -7.73
C ARG A 32 6.91 0.49 -6.50
N LEU A 33 5.88 0.80 -5.72
CA LEU A 33 5.50 0.03 -4.52
C LEU A 33 5.26 -1.45 -4.85
N GLU A 34 4.49 -1.75 -5.90
CA GLU A 34 4.22 -3.13 -6.33
C GLU A 34 5.52 -3.88 -6.67
N GLY A 35 6.41 -3.26 -7.45
CA GLY A 35 7.72 -3.85 -7.79
C GLY A 35 8.60 -4.10 -6.55
N VAL A 36 8.57 -3.21 -5.56
CA VAL A 36 9.30 -3.40 -4.30
C VAL A 36 8.72 -4.57 -3.50
N GLN A 37 7.40 -4.72 -3.44
CA GLN A 37 6.74 -5.82 -2.73
C GLN A 37 7.03 -7.18 -3.37
N ASP A 38 7.08 -7.25 -4.70
CA ASP A 38 7.49 -8.45 -5.42
C ASP A 38 8.92 -8.87 -5.08
N GLU A 39 9.84 -7.90 -5.00
CA GLU A 39 11.22 -8.17 -4.63
C GLU A 39 11.34 -8.59 -3.16
N LYS A 40 10.60 -7.96 -2.23
CA LYS A 40 10.52 -8.40 -0.82
C LYS A 40 10.03 -9.86 -0.73
N ASN A 41 9.04 -10.23 -1.52
CA ASN A 41 8.53 -11.60 -1.57
C ASN A 41 9.58 -12.59 -2.08
N ARG A 42 10.40 -12.23 -3.07
CA ARG A 42 11.53 -13.06 -3.52
C ARG A 42 12.58 -13.25 -2.43
N VAL A 43 12.91 -12.17 -1.72
CA VAL A 43 13.90 -12.19 -0.64
C VAL A 43 13.41 -13.02 0.54
N HIS A 44 12.14 -12.89 0.93
CA HIS A 44 11.52 -13.76 1.93
C HIS A 44 11.59 -15.24 1.54
N LYS A 45 11.36 -15.58 0.26
CA LYS A 45 11.51 -16.97 -0.22
C LYS A 45 12.96 -17.45 -0.09
N GLN A 46 13.95 -16.62 -0.41
CA GLN A 46 15.36 -16.97 -0.23
C GLN A 46 15.73 -17.15 1.24
N ILE A 47 15.26 -16.27 2.13
CA ILE A 47 15.45 -16.40 3.57
C ILE A 47 14.86 -17.72 4.08
N LYS A 48 13.63 -18.08 3.67
CA LYS A 48 12.98 -19.35 4.03
C LYS A 48 13.74 -20.58 3.54
N GLN A 49 14.46 -20.50 2.42
CA GLN A 49 15.30 -21.60 1.92
C GLN A 49 16.57 -21.77 2.75
N ILE A 50 17.16 -20.67 3.18
CA ILE A 50 18.39 -20.66 3.99
C ILE A 50 18.08 -21.05 5.43
N GLU A 51 16.93 -20.60 5.94
CA GLU A 51 16.49 -20.88 7.29
C GLU A 51 15.03 -21.34 7.23
N PRO A 52 14.82 -22.64 6.92
CA PRO A 52 13.51 -23.24 7.03
C PRO A 52 13.19 -23.36 8.51
N ILE A 53 12.47 -22.39 9.05
CA ILE A 53 12.02 -22.38 10.44
C ILE A 53 10.77 -23.27 10.54
N PRO A 54 10.79 -24.40 11.26
CA PRO A 54 9.59 -25.17 11.58
C PRO A 54 8.59 -24.30 12.35
N LEU A 55 7.28 -24.53 12.15
CA LEU A 55 6.19 -23.70 12.72
C LEU A 55 6.31 -23.45 14.24
N ASP A 56 6.93 -24.37 14.98
CA ASP A 56 7.03 -24.33 16.45
C ASP A 56 8.45 -24.06 16.96
N GLN A 57 9.37 -23.67 16.09
CA GLN A 57 10.77 -23.42 16.45
C GLN A 57 11.19 -21.99 16.12
N MET A 58 12.16 -21.48 16.88
CA MET A 58 12.80 -20.21 16.55
C MET A 58 13.94 -20.45 15.55
N SER A 59 14.23 -19.41 14.78
CA SER A 59 15.43 -19.34 13.93
C SER A 59 16.68 -19.70 14.76
N CYS A 60 17.60 -20.46 14.18
CA CYS A 60 18.87 -20.81 14.84
C CYS A 60 19.79 -19.58 15.01
N HIS A 61 19.47 -18.49 14.34
CA HIS A 61 20.12 -17.20 14.45
C HIS A 61 19.25 -16.15 15.18
N ALA A 62 18.12 -16.55 15.78
CA ALA A 62 17.20 -15.62 16.45
C ALA A 62 17.81 -14.94 17.69
N ASP A 63 18.76 -15.59 18.36
CA ASP A 63 19.47 -15.02 19.51
C ASP A 63 20.68 -14.16 19.11
N ASP A 64 21.01 -14.12 17.80
CA ASP A 64 22.12 -13.33 17.32
C ASP A 64 21.78 -11.83 17.38
N PRO A 65 22.57 -11.01 18.11
CA PRO A 65 22.22 -9.61 18.33
C PRO A 65 22.18 -8.80 17.03
N ALA A 66 23.02 -9.14 16.04
CA ALA A 66 23.01 -8.44 14.76
C ALA A 66 21.76 -8.79 13.94
N VAL A 67 21.31 -10.05 13.98
CA VAL A 67 20.06 -10.46 13.32
C VAL A 67 18.86 -9.81 13.99
N ARG A 68 18.79 -9.83 15.33
CA ARG A 68 17.69 -9.22 16.09
C ARG A 68 17.57 -7.73 15.83
N GLN A 69 18.68 -7.01 15.81
CA GLN A 69 18.69 -5.57 15.55
C GLN A 69 18.12 -5.26 14.16
N VAL A 70 18.63 -5.92 13.12
CA VAL A 70 18.17 -5.66 11.74
C VAL A 70 16.70 -6.03 11.57
N VAL A 71 16.25 -7.15 12.17
CA VAL A 71 14.84 -7.54 12.13
C VAL A 71 13.95 -6.53 12.87
N ALA A 72 14.38 -6.01 14.02
CA ALA A 72 13.63 -5.00 14.76
C ALA A 72 13.47 -3.70 13.95
N GLU A 73 14.54 -3.25 13.28
CA GLU A 73 14.50 -2.08 12.39
C GLU A 73 13.53 -2.30 11.22
N ILE A 74 13.60 -3.46 10.55
CA ILE A 74 12.67 -3.83 9.46
C ILE A 74 11.22 -3.81 9.95
N LEU A 75 10.94 -4.40 11.12
CA LEU A 75 9.60 -4.45 11.68
C LEU A 75 9.07 -3.05 12.02
N SER A 76 9.93 -2.15 12.51
CA SER A 76 9.57 -0.76 12.77
C SER A 76 9.14 -0.05 11.49
N ILE A 77 9.98 -0.12 10.44
CA ILE A 77 9.70 0.52 9.15
C ILE A 77 8.44 -0.06 8.50
N ASN A 78 8.26 -1.39 8.55
CA ASN A 78 7.09 -2.04 7.97
C ASN A 78 5.78 -1.66 8.69
N ARG A 79 5.81 -1.49 10.02
CA ARG A 79 4.63 -1.04 10.78
C ARG A 79 4.21 0.36 10.38
N GLU A 80 5.17 1.27 10.30
CA GLU A 80 4.92 2.65 9.87
C GLU A 80 4.42 2.70 8.42
N SER A 81 5.07 1.97 7.52
CA SER A 81 4.66 1.87 6.11
C SER A 81 3.24 1.32 5.97
N SER A 82 2.89 0.29 6.74
CA SER A 82 1.54 -0.30 6.73
C SER A 82 0.48 0.68 7.23
N HIS A 83 0.81 1.47 8.26
CA HIS A 83 -0.06 2.52 8.77
C HIS A 83 -0.29 3.61 7.71
N ASN A 84 0.79 4.11 7.10
CA ASN A 84 0.73 5.15 6.08
C ASN A 84 -0.06 4.69 4.84
N LEU A 85 0.15 3.45 4.39
CA LEU A 85 -0.59 2.88 3.26
C LEU A 85 -2.09 2.76 3.57
N SER A 86 -2.44 2.34 4.78
CA SER A 86 -3.84 2.24 5.22
C SER A 86 -4.51 3.61 5.29
N GLN A 87 -3.82 4.62 5.83
CA GLN A 87 -4.31 6.00 5.84
C GLN A 87 -4.55 6.51 4.42
N ARG A 88 -3.58 6.30 3.52
CA ARG A 88 -3.68 6.76 2.12
C ARG A 88 -4.83 6.08 1.37
N MET A 89 -5.07 4.80 1.63
CA MET A 89 -6.21 4.08 1.08
C MET A 89 -7.55 4.70 1.54
N ASN A 90 -7.66 5.09 2.80
CA ASN A 90 -8.86 5.74 3.31
C ASN A 90 -9.09 7.12 2.66
N GLU A 91 -8.03 7.93 2.53
CA GLU A 91 -8.08 9.23 1.83
C GLU A 91 -8.56 9.08 0.39
N MET A 92 -8.02 8.09 -0.35
CA MET A 92 -8.45 7.83 -1.74
C MET A 92 -9.90 7.35 -1.83
N LYS A 93 -10.37 6.57 -0.84
CA LYS A 93 -11.76 6.12 -0.80
C LYS A 93 -12.71 7.29 -0.57
N GLU A 94 -12.39 8.17 0.37
CA GLU A 94 -13.19 9.36 0.66
C GLU A 94 -13.26 10.29 -0.56
N GLU A 95 -12.13 10.51 -1.24
CA GLU A 95 -12.08 11.30 -2.47
C GLU A 95 -12.95 10.69 -3.58
N ALA A 96 -12.91 9.36 -3.76
CA ALA A 96 -13.75 8.68 -4.74
C ALA A 96 -15.26 8.82 -4.42
N GLU A 97 -15.65 8.71 -3.15
CA GLU A 97 -17.03 8.93 -2.70
C GLU A 97 -17.48 10.38 -2.97
N ASN A 98 -16.62 11.36 -2.70
CA ASN A 98 -16.87 12.78 -2.99
C ASN A 98 -17.05 13.05 -4.49
N GLN A 99 -16.24 12.43 -5.35
CA GLN A 99 -16.36 12.54 -6.81
C GLN A 99 -17.69 11.96 -7.32
N VAL A 100 -18.08 10.79 -6.81
CA VAL A 100 -19.38 10.18 -7.15
C VAL A 100 -20.54 11.09 -6.74
N GLN A 101 -20.50 11.62 -5.51
CA GLN A 101 -21.54 12.52 -5.01
C GLN A 101 -21.62 13.82 -5.82
N THR A 102 -20.46 14.35 -6.22
CA THR A 102 -20.38 15.53 -7.10
C THR A 102 -21.00 15.24 -8.46
N GLY A 103 -20.71 14.09 -9.07
CA GLY A 103 -21.32 13.67 -10.33
C GLY A 103 -22.85 13.51 -10.26
N VAL A 104 -23.35 12.93 -9.17
CA VAL A 104 -24.81 12.84 -8.91
C VAL A 104 -25.44 14.22 -8.80
N THR A 105 -24.78 15.13 -8.07
CA THR A 105 -25.26 16.50 -7.87
C THR A 105 -25.32 17.27 -9.18
N LEU A 106 -24.27 17.21 -10.01
CA LEU A 106 -24.25 17.84 -11.32
C LEU A 106 -25.37 17.32 -12.23
N ARG A 107 -25.61 16.00 -12.24
CA ARG A 107 -26.71 15.40 -13.01
C ARG A 107 -28.08 15.91 -12.56
N ARG A 108 -28.29 16.06 -11.25
CA ARG A 108 -29.54 16.62 -10.70
C ARG A 108 -29.73 18.08 -11.11
N VAL A 109 -28.66 18.88 -11.02
CA VAL A 109 -28.68 20.29 -11.43
C VAL A 109 -28.99 20.42 -12.92
N GLN A 110 -28.33 19.65 -13.77
CA GLN A 110 -28.63 19.60 -15.22
C GLN A 110 -30.09 19.20 -15.50
N GLY A 111 -30.61 18.19 -14.79
CA GLY A 111 -32.01 17.80 -14.91
C GLY A 111 -32.99 18.91 -14.50
N ALA A 112 -32.66 19.68 -13.46
CA ALA A 112 -33.47 20.82 -13.04
C ALA A 112 -33.44 21.96 -14.07
N TYR A 113 -32.27 22.30 -14.61
CA TYR A 113 -32.13 23.28 -15.69
C TYR A 113 -32.88 22.86 -16.94
N GLY A 114 -32.78 21.59 -17.36
CA GLY A 114 -33.50 21.07 -18.53
C GLY A 114 -35.02 21.22 -18.40
N ARG A 115 -35.57 20.97 -17.21
CA ARG A 115 -37.00 21.18 -16.92
C ARG A 115 -37.42 22.64 -16.88
N GLN A 116 -36.54 23.55 -16.44
CA GLN A 116 -36.80 24.99 -16.51
C GLN A 116 -36.75 25.53 -17.95
N SER A 117 -35.95 24.89 -18.80
CA SER A 117 -35.82 25.24 -20.22
C SER A 117 -36.90 24.65 -21.12
N GLU A 118 -37.74 23.72 -20.62
CA GLU A 118 -38.92 23.28 -21.37
C GLU A 118 -39.87 24.49 -21.49
N PRO A 119 -40.09 25.03 -22.70
CA PRO A 119 -40.99 26.17 -22.87
C PRO A 119 -42.37 25.72 -22.39
N ALA A 120 -42.91 26.45 -21.41
CA ALA A 120 -44.23 26.17 -20.88
C ALA A 120 -45.21 26.11 -22.07
N ARG A 121 -45.73 24.91 -22.33
CA ARG A 121 -46.58 24.59 -23.48
C ARG A 121 -47.99 25.15 -23.26
N TRP A 122 -48.09 26.47 -23.08
CA TRP A 122 -49.34 27.25 -23.03
C TRP A 122 -49.72 27.77 -24.42
N ILE A 123 -49.36 27.03 -25.49
CA ILE A 123 -49.93 27.33 -26.80
C ILE A 123 -51.40 26.88 -26.73
N ALA A 124 -52.27 27.89 -26.72
CA ALA A 124 -53.71 27.84 -26.60
C ALA A 124 -54.34 26.75 -27.49
N TYR A 125 -55.25 25.97 -26.90
CA TYR A 125 -56.33 25.36 -27.68
C TYR A 125 -57.24 26.51 -28.15
N THR A 126 -57.15 26.87 -29.43
CA THR A 126 -58.23 27.56 -30.15
C THR A 126 -59.25 26.55 -30.63
#